data_AF-V9G5N4-F1
#
_entry.id   AF-V9G5N4-F1
#
_cell.length_a   1.000
_cell.length_b   1.000
_cell.length_c   1.000
_cell.angle_alpha   90.00
_cell.angle_beta   90.00
_cell.angle_gamma   90.00
#
_symmetry.space_group_name_H-M   'P 1'
#
loop_
_entity.id
_entity.type
_entity.pdbx_description
1 polymer ?
#
loop_
_entity_poly.entity_id
_entity_poly.type
_entity_poly.pdbx_seq_one_letter_code
_entity_poly.pdbx_strand_id
1 'polypeptide(L)'
;MYEFHGWATIQESPAEVDAGQLDTIIQKIQLKITEFNWGSGLLSLNAVNGSYYLHVGAFTNRKGAEADEIASLYQLIARIAPGSYGLLYTRDDENAQGLDNEFRVMVLARGQLTEQPDPFLSPCIPVIEDEVD
;
A
#
# COMPACT_ATOMS: atom_id res chain seq x y z
N MET A 1 3.45 14.17 -11.54
CA MET A 1 3.18 13.93 -10.12
C MET A 1 2.78 12.47 -9.87
N TYR A 2 3.38 11.88 -8.85
CA TYR A 2 3.04 10.55 -8.36
C TYR A 2 2.49 10.65 -6.94
N GLU A 3 1.35 10.03 -6.69
CA GLU A 3 0.74 10.00 -5.36
C GLU A 3 0.38 8.57 -4.98
N PHE A 4 0.49 8.28 -3.69
CA PHE A 4 0.09 6.99 -3.16
C PHE A 4 -0.46 7.13 -1.75
N HIS A 5 -1.45 6.29 -1.43
CA HIS A 5 -2.12 6.26 -0.14
C HIS A 5 -2.56 4.84 0.17
N GLY A 6 -2.27 4.34 1.36
CA GLY A 6 -2.64 2.97 1.70
C GLY A 6 -2.64 2.65 3.18
N TRP A 7 -3.27 1.52 3.47
CA TRP A 7 -3.33 0.93 4.79
C TRP A 7 -3.31 -0.59 4.70
N ALA A 8 -2.80 -1.25 5.73
CA ALA A 8 -2.92 -2.70 5.87
C ALA A 8 -3.04 -3.10 7.34
N THR A 9 -4.02 -3.95 7.66
CA THR A 9 -4.06 -4.67 8.93
C THR A 9 -3.16 -5.89 8.83
N ILE A 10 -2.28 -6.08 9.82
CA ILE A 10 -1.33 -7.20 9.82
C ILE A 10 -1.91 -8.34 10.65
N GLN A 11 -2.12 -9.48 10.00
CA GLN A 11 -2.56 -10.71 10.65
C GLN A 11 -1.75 -11.89 10.12
N GLU A 12 -1.32 -12.76 11.04
CA GLU A 12 -0.53 -13.94 10.71
C GLU A 12 -1.30 -14.89 9.78
N SER A 13 -2.54 -15.24 10.14
CA SER A 13 -3.32 -16.27 9.45
C SER A 13 -4.74 -15.77 9.17
N PRO A 14 -5.37 -16.19 8.04
CA PRO A 14 -6.79 -15.96 7.80
C PRO A 14 -7.71 -16.70 8.78
N ALA A 15 -7.17 -17.68 9.52
CA ALA A 15 -7.91 -18.39 10.56
C ALA A 15 -7.71 -17.70 11.92
N GLU A 16 -8.73 -17.72 12.78
CA GLU A 16 -8.68 -17.26 14.18
C GLU A 16 -7.87 -18.21 15.08
N VAL A 17 -6.73 -18.68 14.61
CA VAL A 17 -5.81 -19.50 15.40
C VAL A 17 -4.55 -18.68 15.60
N ASP A 18 -4.29 -18.36 16.86
CA ASP A 18 -3.00 -17.79 17.25
C ASP A 18 -1.91 -18.85 17.01
N ALA A 19 -1.10 -18.62 15.97
CA ALA A 19 0.04 -19.47 15.65
C ALA A 19 1.34 -18.94 16.28
N GLY A 20 1.27 -17.83 17.02
CA GLY A 20 2.35 -17.31 17.85
C GLY A 20 3.53 -16.70 17.08
N GLN A 21 3.37 -16.38 15.79
CA GLN A 21 4.46 -15.81 14.97
C GLN A 21 4.29 -14.34 14.66
N LEU A 22 3.18 -13.72 15.08
CA LEU A 22 2.88 -12.32 14.78
C LEU A 22 4.03 -11.38 15.15
N ASP A 23 4.63 -11.50 16.34
CA ASP A 23 5.76 -10.65 16.73
C ASP A 23 6.98 -10.79 15.80
N THR A 24 7.27 -12.02 15.35
CA THR A 24 8.37 -12.27 14.40
C THR A 24 8.05 -11.69 13.02
N ILE A 25 6.79 -11.76 12.60
CA ILE A 25 6.31 -11.13 11.36
C ILE A 25 6.48 -9.61 11.44
N ILE A 26 6.06 -8.99 12.54
CA ILE A 26 6.18 -7.54 12.76
C ILE A 26 7.64 -7.10 12.71
N GLN A 27 8.56 -7.83 13.35
CA GLN A 27 9.99 -7.53 13.29
C GLN A 27 10.54 -7.56 11.85
N LYS A 28 10.10 -8.52 11.02
CA LYS A 28 10.50 -8.60 9.60
C LYS A 28 9.97 -7.42 8.80
N ILE A 29 8.74 -6.98 9.06
CA ILE A 29 8.14 -5.81 8.41
C ILE A 29 8.90 -4.54 8.82
N GLN A 30 9.19 -4.36 10.11
CA GLN A 30 9.97 -3.23 10.62
C GLN A 30 11.35 -3.18 10.00
N LEU A 31 12.06 -4.31 9.94
CA LEU A 31 13.37 -4.39 9.30
C LEU A 31 13.27 -3.96 7.83
N LYS A 32 12.25 -4.44 7.10
CA LYS A 32 12.05 -4.05 5.70
C LYS A 32 11.84 -2.54 5.54
N ILE A 33 11.06 -1.93 6.44
CA ILE A 33 10.84 -0.47 6.44
C ILE A 33 12.16 0.28 6.67
N THR A 34 13.04 -0.21 7.56
CA THR A 34 14.33 0.44 7.83
C THR A 34 15.34 0.35 6.69
N GLU A 35 15.14 -0.56 5.72
CA GLU A 35 15.96 -0.65 4.52
C GLU A 35 15.66 0.47 3.51
N PHE A 36 14.48 1.09 3.59
CA PHE A 36 14.07 2.14 2.67
C PHE A 36 14.74 3.46 3.02
N ASN A 37 15.23 4.17 2.00
CA ASN A 37 15.71 5.55 2.18
C ASN A 37 14.52 6.52 2.21
N TRP A 38 13.62 6.31 3.17
CA TRP A 38 12.32 6.97 3.22
C TRP A 38 12.46 8.46 3.54
N GLY A 39 12.47 9.29 2.49
CA GLY A 39 12.84 10.71 2.60
C GLY A 39 11.67 11.67 2.88
N SER A 40 10.42 11.28 2.57
CA SER A 40 9.24 12.15 2.77
C SER A 40 7.93 11.35 2.79
N GLY A 41 6.89 11.91 3.42
CA GLY A 41 5.58 11.27 3.54
C GLY A 41 5.41 10.40 4.79
N LEU A 42 4.31 9.68 4.84
CA LEU A 42 3.92 8.78 5.92
C LEU A 42 4.31 7.35 5.56
N LEU A 43 5.05 6.69 6.46
CA LEU A 43 5.21 5.24 6.49
C LEU A 43 5.30 4.83 7.96
N SER A 44 4.21 4.27 8.49
CA SER A 44 4.10 3.97 9.92
C SER A 44 3.50 2.61 10.17
N LEU A 45 4.20 1.78 10.93
CA LEU A 45 3.69 0.54 11.49
C LEU A 45 3.37 0.76 12.96
N ASN A 46 2.11 0.60 13.33
CA ASN A 46 1.57 0.92 14.65
C ASN A 46 0.98 -0.32 15.31
N ALA A 47 0.85 -0.28 16.64
CA ALA A 47 0.24 -1.32 17.44
C ALA A 47 -0.77 -0.71 18.42
N VAL A 48 -2.01 -1.19 18.40
CA VAL A 48 -3.08 -0.78 19.33
C VAL A 48 -3.92 -1.99 19.69
N ASN A 49 -4.14 -2.23 20.99
CA ASN A 49 -4.97 -3.33 21.51
C ASN A 49 -4.59 -4.72 20.96
N GLY A 50 -3.29 -5.01 20.84
CA GLY A 50 -2.78 -6.29 20.32
C GLY A 50 -2.93 -6.46 18.80
N SER A 51 -3.43 -5.44 18.08
CA SER A 51 -3.52 -5.42 16.63
C SER A 51 -2.47 -4.51 16.03
N TYR A 52 -1.88 -4.93 14.90
CA TYR A 52 -0.90 -4.16 14.16
C TYR A 52 -1.46 -3.66 12.84
N TYR A 53 -1.09 -2.45 12.45
CA TYR A 53 -1.50 -1.86 11.18
C TYR A 53 -0.45 -0.93 10.60
N LEU A 54 -0.37 -0.95 9.28
CA LEU A 54 0.47 -0.09 8.45
C LEU A 54 -0.38 1.06 7.90
N HIS A 55 0.17 2.28 7.91
CA HIS A 55 -0.31 3.39 7.09
C HIS A 55 0.84 3.92 6.22
N VAL A 56 0.52 4.22 4.97
CA VAL A 56 1.46 4.77 4.00
C VAL A 56 0.81 5.89 3.21
N GLY A 57 1.56 6.95 2.90
CA GLY A 57 1.11 7.94 1.93
C GLY A 57 2.08 9.07 1.65
N ALA A 58 2.18 9.51 0.40
CA ALA A 58 2.98 10.67 0.02
C ALA A 58 2.54 11.23 -1.33
N PHE A 59 3.06 12.43 -1.60
CA PHE A 59 3.03 13.08 -2.90
C PHE A 59 4.48 13.31 -3.34
N THR A 60 4.83 12.88 -4.54
CA THR A 60 6.15 13.08 -5.12
C THR A 60 6.04 13.71 -6.51
N ASN A 61 7.02 14.54 -6.88
CA ASN A 61 6.97 15.26 -8.16
C ASN A 61 6.97 14.30 -9.36
N ARG A 62 7.62 13.14 -9.22
CA ARG A 62 7.70 12.06 -10.20
C ARG A 62 7.76 10.72 -9.49
N LYS A 63 7.36 9.66 -10.18
CA LYS A 63 7.51 8.28 -9.70
C LYS A 63 8.99 7.97 -9.44
N GLY A 64 9.36 7.78 -8.18
CA GLY A 64 10.70 7.38 -7.76
C GLY A 64 10.76 5.95 -7.23
N ALA A 65 11.87 5.61 -6.57
CA ALA A 65 12.11 4.29 -5.99
C ALA A 65 11.09 3.93 -4.89
N GLU A 66 10.51 4.94 -4.23
CA GLU A 66 9.52 4.78 -3.17
C GLU A 66 8.29 3.99 -3.65
N ALA A 67 7.91 4.12 -4.92
CA ALA A 67 6.79 3.38 -5.50
C ALA A 67 7.03 1.86 -5.47
N ASP A 68 8.22 1.44 -5.89
CA ASP A 68 8.61 0.03 -5.91
C ASP A 68 8.90 -0.48 -4.50
N GLU A 69 9.48 0.35 -3.63
CA GLU A 69 9.71 0.03 -2.22
C GLU A 69 8.41 -0.32 -1.49
N ILE A 70 7.37 0.51 -1.62
CA ILE A 70 6.07 0.24 -0.97
C ILE A 70 5.41 -0.99 -1.57
N ALA A 71 5.38 -1.13 -2.90
CA ALA A 71 4.82 -2.33 -3.52
C ALA A 71 5.53 -3.60 -3.01
N SER A 72 6.87 -3.54 -2.85
CA SER A 72 7.65 -4.64 -2.27
C SER A 72 7.32 -4.92 -0.80
N LEU A 73 6.97 -3.90 -0.02
CA LEU A 73 6.53 -4.04 1.37
C LEU A 73 5.18 -4.77 1.44
N TYR A 74 4.21 -4.38 0.61
CA TYR A 74 2.92 -5.07 0.53
C TYR A 74 3.08 -6.52 0.05
N GLN A 75 3.96 -6.76 -0.92
CA GLN A 75 4.28 -8.12 -1.39
C GLN A 75 4.94 -8.97 -0.28
N LEU A 76 5.81 -8.37 0.52
CA LEU A 76 6.39 -9.03 1.69
C LEU A 76 5.28 -9.42 2.68
N ILE A 77 4.41 -8.48 3.04
CA ILE A 77 3.29 -8.69 3.97
C ILE A 77 2.39 -9.82 3.47
N ALA A 78 1.98 -9.79 2.20
CA ALA A 78 1.19 -10.86 1.58
C ALA A 78 1.83 -12.25 1.79
N ARG A 79 3.15 -12.34 1.60
CA ARG A 79 3.87 -13.61 1.71
C ARG A 79 4.03 -14.10 3.13
N ILE A 80 4.34 -13.23 4.10
CA ILE A 80 4.70 -13.64 5.47
C ILE A 80 3.54 -13.58 6.47
N ALA A 81 2.47 -12.88 6.13
CA ALA A 81 1.32 -12.64 6.98
C ALA A 81 0.03 -12.81 6.15
N PRO A 82 -0.27 -14.04 5.67
CA PRO A 82 -1.38 -14.28 4.76
C PRO A 82 -2.77 -13.92 5.33
N GLY A 83 -2.92 -13.72 6.64
CA GLY A 83 -4.15 -13.17 7.22
C GLY A 83 -4.36 -11.69 6.95
N SER A 84 -3.31 -10.97 6.57
CA SER A 84 -3.34 -9.53 6.38
C SER A 84 -4.24 -9.10 5.22
N TYR A 85 -4.80 -7.91 5.35
CA TYR A 85 -5.63 -7.29 4.32
C TYR A 85 -5.43 -5.77 4.30
N GLY A 86 -5.67 -5.15 3.15
CA GLY A 86 -5.47 -3.72 2.98
C GLY A 86 -5.52 -3.28 1.54
N LEU A 87 -5.40 -1.97 1.33
CA LEU A 87 -5.42 -1.33 0.01
C LEU A 87 -4.27 -0.34 -0.09
N LEU A 88 -3.67 -0.24 -1.27
CA LEU A 88 -2.72 0.79 -1.65
C LEU A 88 -3.13 1.39 -2.99
N TYR A 89 -3.58 2.64 -2.93
CA TYR A 89 -3.89 3.47 -4.08
C TYR A 89 -2.61 4.12 -4.58
N THR A 90 -2.46 4.18 -5.90
CA THR A 90 -1.40 4.90 -6.59
C THR A 90 -1.95 5.61 -7.82
N ARG A 91 -1.54 6.84 -8.08
CA ARG A 91 -1.82 7.56 -9.33
C ARG A 91 -0.52 8.17 -9.86
N ASP A 92 -0.35 8.07 -11.17
CA ASP A 92 0.81 8.57 -11.91
C ASP A 92 0.30 9.40 -13.08
N ASP A 93 0.25 10.72 -12.94
CA ASP A 93 -0.26 11.62 -14.00
C ASP A 93 0.65 11.68 -15.24
N GLU A 94 1.86 11.09 -15.17
CA GLU A 94 2.84 10.99 -16.26
C GLU A 94 2.82 9.57 -16.88
N ASN A 95 1.82 8.74 -16.56
CA ASN A 95 1.77 7.36 -17.02
C ASN A 95 1.62 7.25 -18.55
N ALA A 96 2.69 6.78 -19.19
CA ALA A 96 2.77 6.66 -20.65
C ALA A 96 1.85 5.60 -21.28
N GLN A 97 1.12 4.81 -20.48
CA GLN A 97 0.20 3.76 -20.96
C GLN A 97 -1.26 4.25 -21.09
N GLY A 98 -1.52 5.54 -20.84
CA GLY A 98 -2.88 6.12 -20.88
C GLY A 98 -3.70 5.83 -19.62
N LEU A 99 -3.02 5.63 -18.49
CA LEU A 99 -3.61 5.44 -17.16
C LEU A 99 -3.38 6.66 -16.25
N ASP A 100 -3.03 7.80 -16.87
CA ASP A 100 -2.71 9.07 -16.23
C ASP A 100 -3.93 9.74 -15.57
N ASN A 101 -5.14 9.39 -16.02
CA ASN A 101 -6.39 9.86 -15.46
C ASN A 101 -7.06 8.84 -14.50
N GLU A 102 -6.31 7.89 -13.93
CA GLU A 102 -6.88 6.82 -13.08
C GLU A 102 -6.01 6.51 -11.87
N PHE A 103 -6.66 6.17 -10.76
CA PHE A 103 -6.02 5.46 -9.67
C PHE A 103 -5.93 3.96 -9.98
N ARG A 104 -4.83 3.37 -9.56
CA ARG A 104 -4.62 1.92 -9.48
C ARG A 104 -4.64 1.50 -8.03
N VAL A 105 -5.30 0.38 -7.74
CA VAL A 105 -5.43 -0.14 -6.37
C VAL A 105 -4.75 -1.50 -6.28
N MET A 106 -3.68 -1.56 -5.50
CA MET A 106 -3.12 -2.83 -5.06
C MET A 106 -3.93 -3.33 -3.86
N VAL A 107 -4.61 -4.46 -4.05
CA VAL A 107 -5.44 -5.13 -3.05
C VAL A 107 -4.63 -6.23 -2.38
N LEU A 108 -4.35 -6.05 -1.09
CA LEU A 108 -3.78 -7.08 -0.23
C LEU A 108 -4.93 -7.89 0.38
N ALA A 109 -4.99 -9.18 0.05
CA ALA A 109 -5.97 -10.07 0.65
C ALA A 109 -5.49 -11.52 0.63
N ARG A 110 -5.59 -12.21 1.77
CA ARG A 110 -5.35 -13.66 1.89
C ARG A 110 -4.02 -14.12 1.28
N GLY A 111 -2.97 -13.34 1.55
CA GLY A 111 -1.62 -13.58 1.07
C GLY A 111 -1.38 -13.34 -0.42
N GLN A 112 -2.30 -12.64 -1.09
CA GLN A 112 -2.14 -12.17 -2.46
C GLN A 112 -2.10 -10.64 -2.49
N LEU A 113 -1.33 -10.11 -3.44
CA LEU A 113 -1.36 -8.71 -3.82
C LEU A 113 -1.77 -8.64 -5.28
N THR A 114 -2.91 -8.05 -5.57
CA THR A 114 -3.45 -7.95 -6.94
C THR A 114 -3.76 -6.51 -7.28
N GLU A 115 -3.44 -6.08 -8.49
CA GLU A 115 -3.82 -4.75 -8.95
C GLU A 115 -5.23 -4.76 -9.55
N GLN A 116 -6.01 -3.74 -9.23
CA GLN A 116 -7.36 -3.51 -9.74
C GLN A 116 -7.51 -2.04 -10.17
N PRO A 117 -8.36 -1.74 -11.17
CA PRO A 117 -8.81 -0.37 -11.40
C PRO A 117 -9.57 0.14 -10.18
N ASP A 118 -9.38 1.41 -9.84
CA ASP A 118 -10.18 2.06 -8.81
C ASP A 118 -11.60 2.35 -9.33
N PRO A 119 -12.67 1.87 -8.66
CA PRO A 119 -14.04 2.15 -9.07
C PRO A 119 -14.64 3.40 -8.40
N PHE A 120 -13.90 4.08 -7.51
CA PHE A 120 -14.47 5.12 -6.63
C PHE A 120 -14.08 6.54 -7.01
N LEU A 121 -12.82 6.76 -7.36
CA LEU A 121 -12.23 8.07 -7.64
C LEU A 121 -11.83 8.23 -9.12
N SER A 122 -11.93 7.15 -9.91
CA SER A 122 -11.48 7.11 -11.31
C SER A 122 -12.66 7.05 -12.29
N PRO A 123 -12.55 7.67 -13.48
CA PRO A 123 -11.41 8.51 -13.90
C PRO A 123 -11.36 9.81 -13.10
N CYS A 124 -10.16 10.31 -12.81
CA CYS A 124 -10.00 11.46 -11.90
C CYS A 124 -10.74 12.68 -12.45
N ILE A 125 -10.66 12.91 -13.75
CA ILE A 125 -11.51 13.82 -14.51
C ILE A 125 -12.62 12.99 -15.19
N PRO A 126 -13.91 13.27 -14.95
CA PRO A 126 -14.46 14.38 -14.18
C PRO A 126 -14.86 14.01 -12.72
N VAL A 127 -14.47 12.85 -12.19
CA VAL A 127 -15.04 12.33 -10.93
C VAL A 127 -14.63 13.15 -9.71
N ILE A 128 -13.35 13.51 -9.60
CA ILE A 128 -12.77 14.27 -8.48
C ILE A 128 -12.17 15.61 -8.90
N GLU A 129 -11.93 15.81 -10.20
CA GLU A 129 -11.38 17.02 -10.82
C GLU A 129 -12.28 17.45 -11.97
N ASP A 130 -12.31 18.75 -12.29
CA ASP A 130 -13.04 19.26 -13.46
C ASP A 130 -12.19 19.15 -14.74
N GLU A 131 -12.85 19.09 -15.90
CA GLU A 131 -12.15 19.28 -17.18
C GLU A 131 -11.54 20.69 -17.22
N VAL A 132 -10.29 20.80 -17.69
CA VAL A 132 -9.64 22.10 -17.86
C VAL A 132 -10.04 22.64 -19.24
N ASP A 133 -10.75 23.78 -19.25
CA ASP A 133 -11.17 24.53 -20.45
C ASP A 133 -10.00 24.96 -21.36
#